data_AF-A0A516WX98-F1
#
_entry.id   AF-A0A516WX98-F1
#
_cell.length_a   1.000
_cell.length_b   1.000
_cell.length_c   1.000
_cell.angle_alpha   90.00
_cell.angle_beta   90.00
_cell.angle_gamma   90.00
#
_symmetry.space_group_name_H-M   'P 1'
#
loop_
_entity.id
_entity.type
_entity.pdbx_description
1 polymer ?
#
loop_
_entity_poly.entity_id
_entity_poly.type
_entity_poly.pdbx_seq_one_letter_code
_entity_poly.pdbx_strand_id
1 'polypeptide(L)'
;MFLDADEDPNDPKYKEMAPWDLMFDRDHLFIGSPDTVLEKMTRMTRSHGIGNWLLQMGVPGIAHEDVDRSLKLFAAECMPALRSLDSTAVAAN
;
A
#
# COMPACT_ATOMS: atom_id res chain seq x y z
N MET A 1 -12.95 11.33 7.52
CA MET A 1 -11.69 11.70 8.19
C MET A 1 -10.79 10.47 8.11
N PHE A 2 -9.53 10.60 7.69
CA PHE A 2 -8.59 9.47 7.55
C PHE A 2 -7.88 9.13 8.88
N LEU A 3 -8.53 9.43 10.00
CA LEU A 3 -8.01 9.16 11.33
C LEU A 3 -8.59 7.84 11.85
N ASP A 4 -7.82 7.15 12.68
CA ASP A 4 -8.31 6.00 13.43
C ASP A 4 -9.29 6.45 14.51
N ALA A 5 -10.06 5.51 15.05
CA ALA A 5 -11.17 5.79 15.96
C ALA A 5 -10.73 6.45 17.28
N ASP A 6 -9.48 6.27 17.69
CA ASP A 6 -8.88 6.77 18.94
C ASP A 6 -8.02 8.02 18.76
N GLU A 7 -7.89 8.54 17.54
CA GLU A 7 -7.06 9.72 17.24
C GLU A 7 -7.84 11.04 17.39
N ASP A 8 -7.20 12.04 18.01
CA ASP A 8 -7.81 13.36 18.19
C ASP A 8 -7.83 14.13 16.86
N PRO A 9 -9.03 14.50 16.34
CA PRO A 9 -9.16 15.33 15.15
C PRO A 9 -8.51 16.72 15.28
N ASN A 10 -8.18 17.14 16.50
CA ASN A 10 -7.58 18.42 16.79
C ASN A 10 -6.07 18.39 17.02
N ASP A 11 -5.43 17.22 16.91
CA ASP A 11 -3.97 17.12 17.03
C ASP A 11 -3.30 18.06 15.99
N PRO A 12 -2.43 18.98 16.42
CA PRO A 12 -1.70 19.88 15.53
C PRO A 12 -0.97 19.14 14.40
N LYS A 13 -0.45 17.93 14.67
CA LYS A 13 0.22 17.09 13.68
C LYS A 13 -0.69 16.78 12.48
N TYR A 14 -1.97 16.47 12.73
CA TYR A 14 -2.91 16.06 11.69
C TYR A 14 -3.62 17.25 11.02
N LYS A 15 -3.79 18.36 11.75
CA LYS A 15 -4.40 19.58 11.21
C LYS A 15 -3.54 20.30 10.19
N GLU A 16 -2.23 20.27 10.38
CA GLU A 16 -1.29 21.03 9.55
C GLU A 16 -0.80 20.24 8.32
N MET A 17 -1.05 18.93 8.29
CA MET A 17 -0.59 18.05 7.22
C MET A 17 -1.58 18.00 6.06
N ALA A 18 -1.07 18.00 4.82
CA ALA A 18 -1.93 17.79 3.66
C ALA A 18 -2.53 16.36 3.70
N PRO A 19 -3.80 16.16 3.30
CA PRO A 19 -4.44 14.84 3.37
C PRO A 19 -3.68 13.73 2.64
N TRP A 20 -3.03 14.05 1.52
CA TRP A 20 -2.21 13.10 0.77
C TRP A 20 -0.97 12.68 1.54
N ASP A 21 -0.25 13.64 2.13
CA ASP A 21 0.94 13.38 2.93
C ASP A 21 0.59 12.52 4.15
N LEU A 22 -0.54 12.83 4.81
CA LEU A 22 -1.05 12.02 5.92
C LEU A 22 -1.30 10.57 5.50
N MET A 23 -1.94 10.35 4.35
CA MET A 23 -2.20 9.00 3.86
C MET A 23 -0.93 8.28 3.39
N PHE A 24 0.07 9.00 2.87
CA PHE A 24 1.36 8.42 2.50
C PHE A 24 2.19 8.02 3.73
N ASP A 25 2.21 8.87 4.76
CA ASP A 25 2.94 8.64 6.02
C ASP A 25 2.38 7.43 6.78
N ARG A 26 1.05 7.25 6.72
CA ARG A 26 0.35 6.15 7.38
C ARG A 26 0.29 4.86 6.56
N ASP A 27 1.05 4.76 5.46
CA ASP A 27 1.02 3.62 4.53
C ASP A 27 -0.39 3.24 4.03
N HIS A 28 -1.30 4.21 3.94
CA HIS A 28 -2.62 4.00 3.32
C HIS A 28 -2.52 4.06 1.79
N LEU A 29 -1.44 4.65 1.27
CA LEU A 29 -1.19 4.79 -0.17
C LEU A 29 0.15 4.17 -0.56
N PHE A 30 0.06 3.19 -1.46
CA PHE A 30 1.19 2.53 -2.10
C PHE A 30 1.33 3.05 -3.55
N ILE A 31 1.70 4.32 -3.68
CA ILE A 31 1.86 5.00 -4.98
C ILE A 31 3.33 5.42 -5.13
N GLY A 32 3.93 5.12 -6.28
CA GLY A 32 5.34 5.44 -6.55
C GLY A 32 5.94 4.54 -7.63
N SER A 33 7.27 4.41 -7.61
CA SER A 33 7.98 3.41 -8.42
C SER A 33 7.78 2.00 -7.85
N PRO A 34 7.97 0.93 -8.66
CA PRO A 34 7.92 -0.44 -8.16
C PRO A 34 8.76 -0.68 -6.91
N ASP A 35 9.98 -0.15 -6.86
CA ASP A 35 10.88 -0.28 -5.71
C ASP A 35 10.27 0.30 -4.43
N THR A 36 9.76 1.53 -4.50
CA THR A 36 9.16 2.21 -3.32
C THR A 36 7.86 1.53 -2.86
N VAL A 37 7.07 1.01 -3.79
CA VAL A 37 5.85 0.24 -3.48
C VAL A 37 6.22 -1.08 -2.81
N LEU A 38 7.19 -1.80 -3.36
CA LEU A 38 7.65 -3.08 -2.84
C LEU A 38 8.27 -2.94 -1.44
N GLU A 39 9.06 -1.89 -1.20
CA GLU A 39 9.62 -1.60 0.11
C GLU A 39 8.52 -1.44 1.17
N LYS A 40 7.53 -0.58 0.91
CA LYS A 40 6.40 -0.35 1.83
C LYS A 40 5.58 -1.62 2.07
N MET A 41 5.21 -2.34 1.01
CA MET A 41 4.44 -3.57 1.13
C MET A 41 5.22 -4.68 1.84
N THR A 42 6.53 -4.79 1.64
CA THR A 42 7.40 -5.73 2.35
C THR A 42 7.47 -5.39 3.84
N ARG A 43 7.66 -4.12 4.17
CA ARG A 43 7.66 -3.66 5.57
C ARG A 43 6.34 -3.99 6.25
N MET A 44 5.21 -3.68 5.62
CA MET A 44 3.87 -3.97 6.15
C MET A 44 3.61 -5.47 6.31
N THR A 45 3.93 -6.27 5.30
CA THR A 45 3.81 -7.73 5.32
C THR A 45 4.59 -8.34 6.49
N ARG A 46 5.85 -7.93 6.69
CA ARG A 46 6.70 -8.46 7.76
C ARG A 46 6.30 -7.98 9.16
N SER A 47 5.92 -6.72 9.30
CA SER A 47 5.61 -6.13 10.61
C SER A 47 4.24 -6.54 11.15
N HIS A 48 3.26 -6.78 10.28
CA HIS A 48 1.87 -7.06 10.66
C HIS A 48 1.38 -8.46 10.25
N GLY A 49 2.22 -9.27 9.60
CA GLY A 49 1.86 -10.62 9.17
C GLY A 49 0.78 -10.66 8.08
N ILE A 50 0.78 -9.67 7.18
CA ILE A 50 -0.25 -9.57 6.12
C ILE A 50 -0.05 -10.71 5.11
N GLY A 51 -0.97 -11.67 5.09
CA GLY A 51 -0.97 -12.77 4.10
C GLY A 51 -1.72 -12.44 2.81
N ASN A 52 -2.64 -11.46 2.84
CA ASN A 52 -3.47 -11.12 1.69
C ASN A 52 -3.54 -9.60 1.50
N TRP A 53 -3.26 -9.14 0.29
CA TRP A 53 -3.38 -7.75 -0.12
C TRP A 53 -4.55 -7.57 -1.08
N LEU A 54 -5.50 -6.71 -0.72
CA LEU A 54 -6.59 -6.28 -1.60
C LEU A 54 -6.29 -4.84 -2.03
N LEU A 55 -6.01 -4.64 -3.31
CA LEU A 55 -5.53 -3.36 -3.83
C LEU A 55 -6.59 -2.68 -4.68
N GLN A 56 -6.91 -1.43 -4.33
CA GLN A 56 -7.63 -0.54 -5.23
C GLN A 56 -6.63 0.13 -6.16
N MET A 57 -6.61 -0.29 -7.43
CA MET A 57 -5.64 0.19 -8.42
C MET A 57 -6.11 1.41 -9.21
N GLY A 58 -7.41 1.70 -9.17
CA GLY A 58 -8.02 2.80 -9.92
C GLY A 58 -9.02 3.58 -9.07
N VAL A 59 -9.11 4.87 -9.37
CA VAL A 59 -10.10 5.81 -8.81
C VAL A 59 -10.75 6.59 -9.96
N PRO A 60 -11.96 7.16 -9.76
CA PRO A 60 -12.59 8.00 -10.76
C PRO A 60 -11.65 9.12 -11.23
N GLY A 61 -11.57 9.33 -12.55
CA GLY A 61 -10.72 10.35 -13.16
C GLY A 61 -9.38 9.85 -13.72
N ILE A 62 -8.99 8.60 -13.44
CA ILE A 62 -7.84 7.96 -14.10
C ILE A 62 -8.31 7.25 -15.37
N ALA A 63 -7.57 7.41 -16.47
CA ALA A 63 -7.86 6.72 -17.72
C ALA A 63 -7.70 5.21 -17.56
N HIS A 64 -8.58 4.43 -18.21
CA HIS A 64 -8.56 2.98 -18.11
C HIS A 64 -7.19 2.38 -18.51
N GLU A 65 -6.59 2.90 -19.58
CA GLU A 65 -5.29 2.45 -20.09
C GLU A 65 -4.14 2.65 -19.09
N ASP A 66 -4.20 3.70 -18.27
CA ASP A 66 -3.22 3.95 -17.22
C ASP A 66 -3.38 2.96 -16.05
N VAL A 67 -4.61 2.66 -15.66
CA VAL A 67 -4.90 1.62 -14.66
C VAL A 67 -4.39 0.26 -15.15
N ASP A 68 -4.66 -0.08 -16.41
CA ASP A 68 -4.21 -1.32 -17.04
C ASP A 68 -2.68 -1.43 -17.09
N ARG A 69 -2.00 -0.33 -17.41
CA ARG A 69 -0.53 -0.25 -17.40
C ARG A 69 0.01 -0.43 -15.99
N SER A 70 -0.59 0.20 -14.99
CA SER A 70 -0.21 0.09 -13.58
C SER A 70 -0.38 -1.35 -13.06
N LEU A 71 -1.51 -2.00 -13.37
CA LEU A 71 -1.77 -3.41 -13.05
C LEU A 71 -0.69 -4.34 -13.62
N LYS A 72 -0.34 -4.16 -14.90
CA LYS A 72 0.70 -4.97 -15.56
C LYS A 72 2.08 -4.74 -14.94
N LEU A 73 2.42 -3.50 -14.64
CA LEU A 73 3.69 -3.15 -13.99
C LEU A 73 3.78 -3.77 -12.58
N PHE A 74 2.72 -3.63 -11.77
CA PHE A 74 2.66 -4.23 -10.44
C PHE A 74 2.79 -5.76 -10.50
N ALA A 75 2.12 -6.41 -11.47
CA ALA A 75 2.18 -7.85 -11.64
C ALA A 75 3.57 -8.35 -12.05
N ALA A 76 4.27 -7.60 -12.90
CA ALA A 76 5.61 -7.95 -13.38
C ALA A 76 6.69 -7.70 -12.32
N GLU A 77 6.65 -6.54 -11.66
CA GLU A 77 7.78 -6.04 -10.85
C GLU A 77 7.60 -6.27 -9.35
N CYS A 78 6.37 -6.22 -8.83
CA CYS A 78 6.13 -6.27 -7.38
C CYS A 78 5.68 -7.66 -6.90
N MET A 79 4.71 -8.27 -7.59
CA MET A 79 4.10 -9.54 -7.15
C MET A 79 5.10 -10.70 -6.94
N PRO A 80 6.14 -10.90 -7.78
CA PRO A 80 7.09 -12.00 -7.58
C PRO A 80 7.82 -11.90 -6.23
N ALA A 81 8.29 -10.70 -5.89
CA ALA A 81 8.97 -10.45 -4.62
C ALA A 81 8.02 -10.63 -3.43
N LEU A 82 6.78 -10.13 -3.52
CA LEU A 82 5.79 -10.29 -2.45
C LEU A 82 5.41 -11.76 -2.20
N ARG A 83 5.25 -12.57 -3.25
CA ARG A 83 4.98 -14.02 -3.10
C ARG A 83 6.13 -14.77 -2.42
N SER A 84 7.37 -14.32 -2.60
CA SER A 84 8.51 -14.93 -1.91
C SER A 84 8.46 -14.72 -0.38
N LEU A 85 7.73 -13.70 0.09
CA LEU A 85 7.54 -13.43 1.52
C LEU A 85 6.56 -14.41 2.17
N ASP A 86 5.63 -14.98 1.39
CA ASP A 86 4.62 -15.95 1.82
C ASP A 86 5.21 -17.37 1.98
N SER A 87 6.44 -17.60 1.51
CA SER A 87 7.07 -18.94 1.49
C SER A 87 7.39 -19.51 2.89
N THR A 88 7.17 -18.75 3.96
CA THR A 88 7.16 -19.27 5.34
C THR A 88 5.87 -20.01 5.71
N ALA A 89 4.78 -19.87 4.95
CA ALA A 89 3.51 -20.55 5.20
C ALA A 89 3.37 -21.90 4.48
N VAL A 90 4.08 -22.10 3.35
CA VAL A 90 3.95 -23.32 2.52
C VAL A 90 4.76 -24.50 3.07
N ALA A 91 5.77 -24.27 3.91
CA ALA A 91 6.60 -25.35 4.49
C ALA A 91 5.95 -26.03 5.73
N ALA A 92 4.74 -25.63 6.12
CA ALA A 92 4.04 -26.12 7.31
C ALA A 92 2.82 -27.01 7.03
N ASN A 93 2.58 -27.41 5.77
CA ASN A 93 1.50 -28.31 5.38
C ASN A 93 2.03 -29.60 4.74
#